data_AF-A0A8T4MPL3-F1
#
_entry.id   AF-A0A8T4MPL3-F1
#
_cell.length_a   1.000
_cell.length_b   1.000
_cell.length_c   1.000
_cell.angle_alpha   90.00
_cell.angle_beta   90.00
_cell.angle_gamma   90.00
#
_symmetry.space_group_name_H-M   'P 1'
#
loop_
_entity.id
_entity.type
_entity.pdbx_description
1 polymer ?
#
loop_
_entity_poly.entity_id
_entity_poly.type
_entity_poly.pdbx_seq_one_letter_code
_entity_poly.pdbx_strand_id
1 'polypeptide(L)'
;MEQTKYKEIVNEQLELARQRIKDVLTPVDSLTDNQIREIIGNYRVAIEPNFIPWMQRAYETAKTEVAKSVILENIQDEVSQDHPRMLRNFADFSGANLRVE
;
A
#
# COMPACT_ATOMS: atom_id res chain seq x y z
N MET A 1 -27.84 12.40 -21.80
CA MET A 1 -27.95 10.95 -22.11
C MET A 1 -26.58 10.28 -22.16
N GLU A 2 -25.60 10.84 -22.86
CA GLU A 2 -24.26 10.22 -23.02
C GLU A 2 -23.44 10.14 -21.72
N GLN A 3 -23.49 11.17 -20.86
CA GLN A 3 -22.81 11.15 -19.55
C GLN A 3 -23.39 10.14 -18.56
N THR A 4 -24.69 9.87 -18.62
CA THR A 4 -25.36 8.88 -17.76
C THR A 4 -24.89 7.47 -18.11
N LYS A 5 -24.86 7.16 -19.42
CA LYS A 5 -24.36 5.89 -19.94
C LYS A 5 -22.87 5.67 -19.64
N TYR A 6 -22.06 6.73 -19.71
CA TYR A 6 -20.64 6.66 -19.33
C TYR A 6 -20.46 6.33 -17.84
N LYS A 7 -21.22 6.98 -16.95
CA LYS A 7 -21.19 6.69 -15.50
C LYS A 7 -21.64 5.26 -15.20
N GLU A 8 -22.68 4.78 -15.87
CA GLU A 8 -23.17 3.40 -15.72
C GLU A 8 -22.07 2.38 -16.09
N ILE A 9 -21.40 2.57 -17.23
CA ILE A 9 -20.31 1.69 -17.66
C ILE A 9 -19.14 1.73 -16.66
N VAL A 10 -18.73 2.93 -16.21
CA VAL A 10 -17.65 3.06 -15.22
C VAL A 10 -18.01 2.35 -13.92
N ASN A 11 -19.24 2.51 -13.43
CA ASN A 11 -19.70 1.82 -12.22
C ASN A 11 -19.72 0.30 -12.39
N GLU A 12 -20.19 -0.21 -13.54
CA GLU A 12 -20.15 -1.63 -13.85
C GLU A 12 -18.71 -2.18 -13.84
N GLN A 13 -17.76 -1.47 -14.45
CA GLN A 13 -16.35 -1.87 -14.44
C GLN A 13 -15.74 -1.83 -13.05
N LEU A 14 -16.10 -0.84 -12.23
CA LEU A 14 -15.67 -0.76 -10.84
C LEU A 14 -16.19 -1.94 -10.01
N GLU A 15 -17.45 -2.33 -10.18
CA GLU A 15 -18.03 -3.48 -9.48
C GLU A 15 -17.39 -4.80 -9.93
N LEU A 16 -17.12 -4.95 -11.23
CA LEU A 16 -16.35 -6.10 -11.75
C LEU A 16 -14.94 -6.16 -11.16
N ALA A 17 -14.25 -5.02 -11.05
CA ALA A 17 -12.94 -4.95 -10.42
C ALA A 17 -13.01 -5.32 -8.93
N ARG A 18 -14.00 -4.82 -8.19
CA ARG A 18 -14.23 -5.18 -6.79
C ARG A 18 -14.47 -6.68 -6.63
N GLN A 19 -15.28 -7.28 -7.50
CA GLN A 19 -15.56 -8.72 -7.44
C GLN A 19 -14.29 -9.53 -7.70
N ARG A 20 -13.53 -9.19 -8.75
CA ARG A 20 -12.24 -9.85 -9.04
C ARG A 20 -11.25 -9.75 -7.88
N ILE A 21 -11.19 -8.59 -7.24
CA ILE A 21 -10.35 -8.39 -6.06
C ILE A 21 -10.82 -9.30 -4.92
N LYS A 22 -12.13 -9.39 -4.66
CA LYS A 22 -12.69 -10.30 -3.64
C LYS A 22 -12.41 -11.77 -3.93
N ASP A 23 -12.42 -12.15 -5.21
CA ASP A 23 -12.17 -13.54 -5.61
C ASP A 23 -10.70 -13.95 -5.44
N VAL A 24 -9.77 -12.98 -5.47
CA VAL A 24 -8.32 -13.22 -5.33
C VAL A 24 -7.82 -12.99 -3.91
N LEU A 25 -8.39 -12.03 -3.18
CA LEU A 25 -7.97 -11.69 -1.83
C LEU A 25 -8.74 -12.52 -0.79
N THR A 26 -8.01 -13.04 0.19
CA THR A 26 -8.63 -13.67 1.36
C THR A 26 -9.37 -12.62 2.18
N PRO A 27 -10.68 -12.80 2.48
CA PRO A 27 -11.42 -11.88 3.34
C PRO A 27 -10.76 -11.78 4.71
N VAL A 28 -10.60 -10.55 5.22
CA VAL A 28 -9.95 -10.31 6.52
C VAL A 28 -10.63 -11.07 7.65
N ASP A 29 -11.97 -11.12 7.64
CA ASP A 29 -12.78 -11.82 8.65
C ASP A 29 -12.58 -13.35 8.65
N SER A 30 -11.95 -13.90 7.60
CA SER A 30 -11.62 -15.33 7.50
C SER A 30 -10.20 -15.66 7.98
N LEU A 31 -9.40 -14.65 8.34
CA LEU A 31 -8.03 -14.83 8.79
C LEU A 31 -7.97 -15.13 10.29
N THR A 32 -7.11 -16.06 10.66
CA THR A 32 -6.70 -16.25 12.06
C THR A 32 -5.75 -15.14 12.49
N ASP A 33 -5.67 -14.88 13.79
CA ASP A 33 -4.72 -13.91 14.36
C ASP A 33 -3.26 -14.18 13.93
N ASN A 34 -2.88 -15.45 13.75
CA ASN A 34 -1.55 -15.82 13.27
C ASN A 34 -1.32 -15.38 11.82
N GLN A 35 -2.31 -15.59 10.94
CA GLN A 35 -2.22 -15.16 9.54
C GLN A 35 -2.20 -13.63 9.44
N ILE A 36 -2.98 -12.93 10.27
CA ILE A 36 -2.95 -11.47 10.34
C ILE A 36 -1.55 -10.99 10.74
N ARG A 37 -0.97 -11.55 11.80
CA ARG A 37 0.39 -11.22 12.24
C ARG A 37 1.44 -11.49 11.17
N GLU A 38 1.32 -12.61 10.46
CA GLU A 38 2.23 -12.97 9.36
C GLU A 38 2.14 -11.96 8.22
N ILE A 39 0.93 -11.57 7.81
CA ILE A 39 0.71 -10.56 6.77
C ILE A 39 1.33 -9.22 7.19
N ILE A 40 1.05 -8.75 8.41
CA ILE A 40 1.60 -7.49 8.92
C ILE A 40 3.13 -7.56 8.98
N GLY A 41 3.70 -8.68 9.44
CA GLY A 41 5.14 -8.90 9.48
C GLY A 41 5.77 -8.84 8.09
N ASN A 42 5.15 -9.48 7.10
CA ASN A 42 5.59 -9.43 5.70
C ASN A 42 5.55 -8.00 5.13
N TYR A 43 4.48 -7.24 5.42
CA TYR A 43 4.39 -5.83 5.02
C TYR A 43 5.48 -4.99 5.68
N ARG A 44 5.75 -5.19 6.97
CA ARG A 44 6.83 -4.50 7.67
C ARG A 44 8.18 -4.77 7.00
N VAL A 45 8.54 -6.04 6.78
CA VAL A 45 9.81 -6.41 6.10
C VAL A 45 9.92 -5.78 4.73
N ALA A 46 8.84 -5.78 3.96
CA ALA A 46 8.82 -5.30 2.60
C ALA A 46 8.85 -3.77 2.50
N ILE A 47 8.15 -3.05 3.38
CA ILE A 47 7.91 -1.61 3.23
C ILE A 47 8.84 -0.79 4.13
N GLU A 48 8.96 -1.14 5.41
CA GLU A 48 9.68 -0.33 6.41
C GLU A 48 11.10 0.05 5.97
N PRO A 49 11.96 -0.86 5.46
CA PRO A 49 13.31 -0.49 5.06
C PRO A 49 13.41 -0.04 3.59
N ASN A 50 12.37 -0.24 2.76
CA ASN A 50 12.51 -0.13 1.31
C ASN A 50 11.71 1.00 0.66
N PHE A 51 10.63 1.50 1.27
CA PHE A 51 9.76 2.47 0.61
C PHE A 51 10.51 3.75 0.21
N ILE A 52 11.25 4.37 1.14
CA ILE A 52 12.05 5.57 0.86
C ILE A 52 13.10 5.30 -0.23
N PRO A 53 13.95 4.25 -0.16
CA PRO A 53 14.86 3.90 -1.25
C PRO A 53 14.20 3.71 -2.62
N TRP A 54 13.03 3.07 -2.67
CA TRP A 54 12.29 2.90 -3.92
C TRP A 54 11.80 4.23 -4.47
N MET A 55 11.27 5.11 -3.62
CA MET A 55 10.83 6.44 -4.05
C MET A 55 12.01 7.31 -4.50
N GLN A 56 13.16 7.22 -3.84
CA GLN A 56 14.39 7.87 -4.28
C GLN A 56 14.80 7.39 -5.67
N ARG A 57 14.77 6.07 -5.91
CA ARG A 57 15.08 5.50 -7.22
C ARG A 57 14.05 5.92 -8.28
N ALA A 58 12.78 6.00 -7.92
CA ALA A 58 11.74 6.50 -8.80
C ALA A 58 12.01 7.97 -9.19
N TYR A 59 12.42 8.80 -8.23
CA TYR A 59 12.78 10.21 -8.47
C TYR A 59 13.93 10.34 -9.48
N GLU A 60 15.00 9.55 -9.30
CA GLU A 60 16.17 9.56 -10.20
C GLU A 60 15.81 9.16 -11.64
N THR A 61 14.84 8.25 -11.79
CA THR A 61 14.49 7.68 -13.10
C THR A 61 13.36 8.45 -13.80
N ALA A 62 12.64 9.30 -13.07
CA ALA A 62 11.52 10.08 -13.57
C ALA A 62 11.93 11.01 -14.72
N LYS A 63 11.11 11.00 -15.78
CA LYS A 63 11.38 11.75 -17.03
C LYS A 63 10.73 13.14 -17.08
N THR A 64 9.85 13.45 -16.13
CA THR A 64 9.12 14.72 -16.10
C THR A 64 9.24 15.37 -14.74
N GLU A 65 9.26 16.70 -14.73
CA GLU A 65 9.29 17.47 -13.47
C GLU A 65 8.01 17.28 -12.65
N VAL A 66 6.87 17.06 -13.32
CA VAL A 66 5.61 16.72 -12.65
C VAL A 66 5.71 15.39 -11.90
N ALA A 67 6.32 14.36 -12.50
CA ALA A 67 6.51 13.09 -11.80
C ALA A 67 7.49 13.24 -10.63
N LYS A 68 8.58 13.99 -10.82
CA LYS A 68 9.55 14.29 -9.76
C LYS A 68 8.93 15.03 -8.58
N SER A 69 8.07 16.03 -8.83
CA SER A 69 7.42 16.77 -7.75
C SER A 69 6.50 15.88 -6.92
N VAL A 70 5.67 15.05 -7.55
CA VAL A 70 4.79 14.10 -6.87
C VAL A 70 5.59 13.09 -6.04
N ILE A 71 6.70 12.59 -6.57
CA ILE A 71 7.58 11.67 -5.85
C ILE A 71 8.23 12.36 -4.65
N LEU A 72 8.70 13.60 -4.81
CA LEU A 72 9.34 14.35 -3.74
C LEU A 72 8.36 14.67 -2.61
N GLU A 73 7.11 15.04 -2.94
CA GLU A 73 6.02 15.21 -1.98
C GLU A 73 5.80 13.92 -1.16
N ASN A 74 5.73 12.77 -1.82
CA ASN A 74 5.61 11.48 -1.13
C ASN A 74 6.78 11.18 -0.19
N ILE A 75 8.02 11.45 -0.61
CA ILE A 75 9.21 11.27 0.24
C ILE A 75 9.15 12.22 1.45
N GLN A 76 8.71 13.46 1.24
CA GLN A 76 8.61 14.46 2.30
C GLN A 76 7.55 14.07 3.32
N ASP A 77 6.40 13.56 2.89
CA ASP A 77 5.37 13.04 3.79
C ASP A 77 5.90 11.85 4.61
N GLU A 78 6.54 10.89 3.95
CA GLU A 78 7.08 9.69 4.59
C GLU A 78 8.10 10.01 5.69
N VAL A 79 8.98 10.98 5.45
CA VAL A 79 10.02 11.40 6.39
C VAL A 79 9.45 12.30 7.49
N SER A 80 8.59 13.27 7.14
CA SER A 80 8.08 14.26 8.11
C SER A 80 7.18 13.64 9.17
N GLN A 81 6.43 12.61 8.79
CA GLN A 81 5.52 11.89 9.69
C GLN A 81 6.17 10.63 10.30
N ASP A 82 7.40 10.29 9.89
CA ASP A 82 8.11 9.08 10.29
C ASP A 82 7.23 7.82 10.14
N HIS A 83 6.68 7.68 8.93
CA HIS A 83 5.86 6.53 8.55
C HIS A 83 6.58 5.18 8.74
N PRO A 84 7.91 5.04 8.52
CA PRO A 84 8.61 3.80 8.84
C PRO A 84 8.48 3.43 10.33
N ARG A 85 8.65 4.40 11.25
CA ARG A 85 8.41 4.15 12.68
C ARG A 85 6.94 3.86 12.97
N MET A 86 6.00 4.52 12.28
CA MET A 86 4.57 4.24 12.45
C MET A 86 4.24 2.78 12.10
N LEU A 87 4.75 2.28 10.98
CA LEU A 87 4.58 0.88 10.56
C LEU A 87 5.24 -0.09 11.53
N ARG A 88 6.46 0.23 11.99
CA ARG A 88 7.15 -0.53 13.03
C ARG A 88 6.29 -0.68 14.28
N ASN A 89 5.82 0.44 14.83
CA ASN A 89 5.00 0.45 16.03
C ASN A 89 3.70 -0.33 15.83
N PHE A 90 3.04 -0.16 14.68
CA PHE A 90 1.82 -0.90 14.35
C PHE A 90 2.05 -2.42 14.35
N ALA A 91 3.15 -2.87 13.74
CA ALA A 91 3.52 -4.28 13.73
C ALA A 91 3.85 -4.81 15.13
N ASP A 92 4.63 -4.06 15.91
CA ASP A 92 4.99 -4.42 17.29
C ASP A 92 3.75 -4.53 18.19
N PHE A 93 2.81 -3.56 18.11
CA PHE A 93 1.54 -3.60 18.85
C PHE A 93 0.62 -4.75 18.43
N SER A 94 0.71 -5.18 17.16
CA SER A 94 -0.06 -6.32 16.64
C SER A 94 0.56 -7.67 17.00
N GLY A 95 1.74 -7.68 17.63
CA GLY A 95 2.52 -8.89 17.89
C GLY A 95 3.15 -9.50 16.63
N ALA A 96 3.19 -8.73 15.53
CA ALA A 96 3.77 -9.09 14.25
C ALA A 96 5.28 -8.78 14.21
N ASN A 97 6.00 -9.24 15.24
CA ASN A 97 7.42 -9.01 15.36
C ASN A 97 8.18 -9.80 14.29
N LEU A 98 9.27 -9.21 13.81
CA LEU A 98 10.23 -9.92 12.98
C LEU A 98 10.73 -11.13 13.78
N ARG A 99 10.50 -12.35 13.25
CA ARG A 99 11.17 -13.52 13.79
C ARG A 99 12.66 -13.34 13.49
N VAL A 100 13.45 -13.09 14.54
CA VAL A 100 14.89 -13.26 14.46
C VAL A 100 15.09 -14.77 14.52
N GLU A 101 15.37 -15.39 13.38
CA GLU A 101 15.84 -16.78 13.32
C GLU A 101 17.18 -16.94 14.04
#